data_AF-A0A942GJ33-F1
#
_entry.id   AF-A0A942GJ33-F1
#
_cell.length_a   1.000
_cell.length_b   1.000
_cell.length_c   1.000
_cell.angle_alpha   90.00
_cell.angle_beta   90.00
_cell.angle_gamma   90.00
#
_symmetry.space_group_name_H-M   'P 1'
#
loop_
_entity.id
_entity.type
_entity.pdbx_description
1 polymer ?
#
loop_
_entity_poly.entity_id
_entity_poly.type
_entity_poly.pdbx_seq_one_letter_code
_entity_poly.pdbx_strand_id
1 'polypeptide(L)'
;MKMLFQVLILLLLLPLGYMLLMTASEIPPYGLKERPTNNFVVERYLEKGLEEVGGRNLVANIVMEYRGYDTLVEVTVLYTAVIAIFLTLKTAKEATGKKRS
;
A
#
# COMPACT_ATOMS: atom_id res chain seq x y z
N MET A 1 -3.27 13.15 33.44
CA MET A 1 -3.88 12.19 32.48
C MET A 1 -3.17 12.17 31.12
N LYS A 2 -2.95 13.31 30.45
CA LYS A 2 -2.22 13.37 29.15
C LYS A 2 -0.81 12.76 29.20
N MET A 3 -0.02 13.05 30.24
CA MET A 3 1.32 12.47 30.39
C MET A 3 1.32 10.95 30.56
N LEU A 4 0.36 10.40 31.32
CA LEU A 4 0.20 8.95 31.48
C LEU A 4 -0.12 8.27 30.14
N PHE A 5 -0.99 8.89 29.33
CA PHE A 5 -1.33 8.42 28.00
C PHE A 5 -0.13 8.46 27.03
N GLN A 6 0.67 9.52 27.07
CA GLN A 6 1.90 9.62 26.27
C GLN A 6 2.93 8.56 26.67
N VAL A 7 3.11 8.31 27.98
CA VAL A 7 4.00 7.25 28.46
C VAL A 7 3.52 5.87 28.00
N LEU A 8 2.21 5.61 28.04
CA LEU A 8 1.63 4.35 27.55
C LEU A 8 1.84 4.17 26.04
N ILE A 9 1.69 5.23 25.25
CA ILE A 9 1.97 5.20 23.81
C ILE A 9 3.45 4.89 23.56
N LEU A 10 4.38 5.54 24.27
CA LEU A 10 5.80 5.29 24.11
C LEU A 10 6.16 3.85 24.51
N LEU A 11 5.55 3.34 25.56
CA LEU A 11 5.73 1.95 26.02
C LEU A 11 5.22 0.94 24.97
N LEU A 12 4.24 1.30 24.14
CA LEU A 12 3.79 0.47 23.02
C LEU A 12 4.67 0.62 21.77
N LEU A 13 5.01 1.87 21.40
CA LEU A 13 5.70 2.17 20.15
C LEU A 13 7.18 1.80 20.18
N LEU A 14 7.87 1.98 21.31
CA LEU A 14 9.30 1.68 21.40
C LEU A 14 9.61 0.19 21.22
N PRO A 15 8.92 -0.75 21.89
CA PRO A 15 9.11 -2.19 21.63
C PRO A 15 8.71 -2.60 20.22
N LEU A 16 7.61 -2.05 19.69
CA LEU A 16 7.17 -2.35 18.32
C LEU A 16 8.22 -1.88 17.30
N GLY A 17 8.72 -0.65 17.45
CA GLY A 17 9.79 -0.10 16.60
C GLY A 17 11.08 -0.92 16.72
N TYR A 18 11.46 -1.32 17.92
CA TYR A 18 12.62 -2.18 18.15
C TYR A 18 12.47 -3.55 17.46
N MET A 19 11.30 -4.18 17.58
CA MET A 19 10.99 -5.45 16.91
C MET A 19 11.11 -5.32 15.38
N LEU A 20 10.56 -4.26 14.80
CA LEU A 20 10.65 -4.01 13.35
C LEU A 20 12.10 -3.77 12.90
N LEU A 21 12.91 -3.06 13.69
CA LEU A 21 14.34 -2.85 13.40
C LEU A 21 15.12 -4.16 13.44
N MET A 22 14.85 -5.03 14.41
CA MET A 22 15.48 -6.35 14.48
C MET A 22 15.16 -7.18 13.23
N THR A 23 13.88 -7.25 12.83
CA THR A 23 13.49 -7.95 11.60
C THR A 23 14.13 -7.33 10.35
N ALA A 24 14.22 -6.00 10.28
CA ALA A 24 14.88 -5.33 9.15
C ALA A 24 16.39 -5.62 9.10
N SER A 25 17.04 -5.80 10.25
CA SER A 25 18.46 -6.13 10.32
C SER A 25 18.80 -7.55 9.85
N GLU A 26 17.82 -8.45 9.83
CA GLU A 26 17.95 -9.84 9.35
C GLU A 26 17.80 -9.96 7.82
N ILE A 27 17.52 -8.87 7.10
CA ILE A 27 17.37 -8.91 5.65
C ILE A 27 18.71 -9.28 4.99
N PRO A 28 18.77 -10.34 4.14
CA PRO A 28 20.01 -10.78 3.51
C PRO A 28 20.67 -9.68 2.65
N PRO A 29 22.01 -9.67 2.49
CA PRO A 29 22.70 -8.70 1.64
C PRO A 29 22.35 -8.85 0.16
N TYR A 30 22.48 -7.75 -0.60
CA TYR A 30 22.11 -7.67 -2.03
C TYR A 30 22.90 -8.64 -2.91
N GLY A 31 22.23 -9.20 -3.92
CA GLY A 31 22.86 -10.05 -4.94
C GLY A 31 23.02 -11.54 -4.60
N LEU A 32 22.60 -11.98 -3.41
CA LEU A 32 22.60 -13.40 -3.08
C LEU A 32 21.54 -14.17 -3.90
N LYS A 33 21.95 -15.28 -4.52
CA LYS A 33 21.07 -16.13 -5.34
C LYS A 33 20.03 -16.88 -4.50
N GLU A 34 20.40 -17.31 -3.29
CA GLU A 34 19.54 -18.05 -2.35
C GLU A 34 18.66 -17.13 -1.51
N ARG A 35 18.12 -16.07 -2.11
CA ARG A 35 17.18 -15.19 -1.43
C ARG A 35 15.77 -15.78 -1.52
N PRO A 36 14.98 -15.74 -0.44
CA PRO A 36 13.57 -16.19 -0.47
C PRO A 36 12.71 -15.48 -1.52
N THR A 37 13.09 -14.25 -1.89
CA THR A 37 12.41 -13.47 -2.94
C THR A 37 12.72 -13.95 -4.36
N ASN A 38 13.81 -14.69 -4.56
CA ASN A 38 14.13 -15.34 -5.84
C ASN A 38 13.45 -16.70 -5.89
N ASN A 39 12.15 -16.69 -6.19
CA ASN A 39 11.31 -17.87 -6.23
C ASN A 39 10.78 -18.13 -7.65
N PHE A 40 10.06 -19.25 -7.80
CA PHE A 40 9.47 -19.66 -9.06
C PHE A 40 8.52 -18.61 -9.67
N VAL A 41 7.93 -17.72 -8.85
CA VAL A 41 7.01 -16.67 -9.33
C VAL A 41 7.79 -15.61 -10.08
N VAL A 42 8.91 -15.15 -9.51
CA VAL A 42 9.80 -14.18 -10.18
C VAL A 42 10.39 -14.78 -11.46
N GLU A 43 10.82 -16.04 -11.40
CA GLU A 43 11.32 -16.78 -12.58
C GLU A 43 10.25 -16.85 -13.68
N ARG A 44 9.00 -17.22 -13.35
CA ARG A 44 7.90 -17.25 -14.31
C ARG A 44 7.60 -15.89 -14.92
N TYR A 45 7.59 -14.82 -14.12
CA TYR A 45 7.36 -13.47 -14.65
C TYR A 45 8.45 -13.08 -15.65
N LEU A 46 9.71 -13.45 -15.40
CA LEU A 46 10.83 -13.17 -16.29
C LEU A 46 10.79 -14.00 -17.57
N GLU A 47 10.56 -15.31 -17.47
CA GLU A 47 10.66 -16.24 -18.60
C GLU A 47 9.39 -16.28 -19.46
N LYS A 48 8.21 -16.29 -18.81
CA LYS A 48 6.92 -16.49 -19.49
C LYS A 48 6.07 -15.22 -19.57
N GLY A 49 6.47 -14.14 -18.90
CA GLY A 49 5.70 -12.90 -18.86
C GLY A 49 5.42 -12.29 -20.23
N LEU A 50 6.34 -12.45 -21.20
CA LEU A 50 6.13 -11.98 -22.57
C LEU A 50 5.13 -12.85 -23.33
N GLU A 51 5.15 -14.17 -23.15
CA GLU A 51 4.26 -15.11 -23.82
C GLU A 51 2.83 -15.06 -23.25
N GLU A 52 2.71 -14.90 -21.93
CA GLU A 52 1.43 -14.93 -21.22
C GLU A 52 0.65 -13.61 -21.35
N VAL A 53 1.36 -12.48 -21.38
CA VAL A 53 0.76 -11.14 -21.33
C VAL A 53 0.97 -10.35 -22.63
N GLY A 54 1.96 -10.72 -23.45
CA GLY A 54 2.26 -10.03 -24.72
C GLY A 54 2.97 -8.68 -24.57
N GLY A 55 3.07 -8.12 -23.37
CA GLY A 55 3.77 -6.87 -23.09
C GLY A 55 5.27 -7.07 -22.88
N ARG A 56 6.09 -6.14 -23.38
CA ARG A 56 7.56 -6.13 -23.13
C ARG A 56 7.95 -5.49 -21.80
N ASN A 57 7.02 -4.78 -21.16
CA ASN A 57 7.27 -4.12 -19.88
C ASN A 57 6.86 -5.04 -18.73
N LEU A 58 7.86 -5.73 -18.16
CA LEU A 58 7.66 -6.67 -17.06
C LEU A 58 6.89 -6.05 -15.88
N VAL A 59 7.22 -4.83 -15.48
CA VAL A 59 6.59 -4.18 -14.31
C VAL A 59 5.13 -3.89 -14.60
N ALA A 60 4.82 -3.34 -15.79
CA ALA A 60 3.45 -3.06 -16.18
C ALA A 60 2.62 -4.36 -16.28
N ASN A 61 3.19 -5.42 -16.86
CA ASN A 61 2.54 -6.73 -16.93
C ASN A 61 2.25 -7.28 -15.52
N ILE A 62 3.17 -7.14 -14.57
CA ILE A 62 2.94 -7.61 -13.19
C ILE A 62 1.79 -6.83 -12.54
N VAL A 63 1.80 -5.50 -12.63
CA VAL A 63 0.81 -4.65 -11.95
C VAL A 63 -0.58 -4.74 -12.58
N MET A 64 -0.67 -4.89 -13.90
CA MET A 64 -1.94 -4.88 -14.61
C MET A 64 -2.55 -6.28 -14.81
N GLU A 65 -1.72 -7.30 -15.03
CA GLU A 65 -2.19 -8.59 -15.54
C GLU A 65 -2.00 -9.70 -14.49
N TYR A 66 -0.80 -9.85 -13.92
CA TYR A 66 -0.58 -10.85 -12.85
C TYR A 66 -1.19 -10.45 -11.50
N ARG A 67 -1.18 -9.16 -11.17
CA ARG A 67 -1.69 -8.59 -9.90
C ARG A 67 -2.72 -7.49 -10.13
N GLY A 68 -3.45 -7.56 -11.24
CA GLY A 68 -4.46 -6.57 -11.61
C GLY A 68 -5.53 -6.31 -10.54
N TYR A 69 -5.85 -7.32 -9.72
CA TYR A 69 -6.82 -7.16 -8.63
C TYR A 69 -6.35 -6.18 -7.54
N ASP A 70 -5.06 -6.17 -7.18
CA ASP A 70 -4.53 -5.23 -6.19
C ASP A 70 -4.69 -3.78 -6.70
N THR A 71 -4.37 -3.55 -7.97
CA THR A 71 -4.52 -2.26 -8.66
C THR A 71 -5.99 -1.85 -8.84
N LEU A 72 -6.88 -2.80 -9.14
CA LEU A 72 -8.32 -2.55 -9.27
C LEU A 72 -8.91 -2.04 -7.95
N VAL A 73 -8.53 -2.67 -6.83
CA VAL A 73 -8.96 -2.24 -5.50
C VAL A 73 -8.35 -0.89 -5.14
N GLU A 74 -7.08 -0.63 -5.48
CA GLU A 74 -6.46 0.70 -5.29
C GLU A 74 -7.27 1.79 -6.01
N VAL A 75 -7.60 1.58 -7.29
CA VAL A 75 -8.43 2.53 -8.07
C VAL A 75 -9.81 2.69 -7.46
N THR A 76 -10.39 1.62 -6.94
CA THR A 76 -11.71 1.66 -6.25
C THR A 76 -11.65 2.51 -4.98
N VAL A 77 -10.60 2.36 -4.16
CA VAL A 77 -10.39 3.18 -2.96
C VAL A 77 -10.23 4.65 -3.32
N LEU A 78 -9.43 4.98 -4.33
CA LEU A 78 -9.28 6.36 -4.79
C LEU A 78 -10.60 6.93 -5.31
N TYR A 79 -11.35 6.16 -6.10
CA TYR A 79 -12.64 6.57 -6.62
C TYR A 79 -13.66 6.86 -5.50
N THR A 80 -13.77 5.96 -4.51
CA THR A 80 -14.64 6.16 -3.35
C THR A 80 -14.24 7.36 -2.51
N ALA A 81 -12.94 7.61 -2.32
CA ALA A 81 -12.44 8.80 -1.62
C ALA A 81 -12.86 10.09 -2.35
N VAL A 82 -12.75 10.13 -3.68
CA VAL A 82 -13.17 11.27 -4.50
C VAL A 82 -14.68 11.53 -4.34
N ILE A 83 -15.52 10.48 -4.40
CA ILE A 83 -16.96 10.61 -4.16
C ILE A 83 -17.24 11.16 -2.76
N ALA A 84 -16.57 10.63 -1.73
CA ALA A 84 -16.75 11.08 -0.35
C ALA A 84 -16.41 12.57 -0.18
N ILE A 85 -15.35 13.05 -0.84
CA ILE A 85 -14.97 14.47 -0.87
C ILE A 85 -16.08 15.30 -1.51
N PHE A 86 -16.58 14.92 -2.68
CA PHE A 86 -17.66 15.66 -3.36
C PHE A 86 -18.95 15.73 -2.51
N LEU A 87 -19.36 14.62 -1.90
CA LEU A 87 -20.53 14.58 -1.01
C LEU A 87 -20.34 15.48 0.22
N THR A 88 -19.16 15.46 0.82
CA THR A 88 -18.82 16.31 1.97
C THR A 88 -18.86 17.79 1.61
N LEU A 89 -18.29 18.17 0.46
CA LEU A 89 -18.29 19.57 -0.01
C LEU A 89 -19.69 20.07 -0.36
N LYS A 90 -20.52 19.24 -1.00
CA LYS A 90 -21.93 19.57 -1.29
C LYS A 90 -22.70 19.85 0.01
N THR A 91 -22.57 18.96 0.99
CA THR A 91 -23.24 19.08 2.30
C THR A 91 -22.77 20.33 3.05
N ALA A 92 -21.47 20.64 3.00
CA ALA A 92 -20.90 21.85 3.61
C ALA A 92 -21.43 23.15 2.96
N LYS A 93 -21.60 23.17 1.64
CA LYS A 93 -22.19 24.31 0.91
C LYS A 93 -23.64 24.55 1.28
N GLU A 94 -24.43 23.49 1.41
CA GLU A 94 -25.85 23.58 1.82
C GLU A 94 -25.98 24.08 3.27
N ALA A 95 -25.14 23.59 4.18
CA ALA A 95 -25.12 24.03 5.57
C ALA A 95 -24.73 25.52 5.74
N THR A 96 -23.82 26.02 4.91
CA THR A 96 -23.40 27.44 4.94
C THR A 96 -24.41 28.38 4.29
N GLY A 97 -25.14 27.93 3.26
CA GLY A 97 -26.24 28.69 2.66
C GLY A 97 -27.44 28.86 3.59
N LYS A 98 -27.81 27.81 4.34
CA LYS A 98 -28.92 27.85 5.30
C LYS A 98 -28.68 28.77 6.51
N LYS A 99 -27.41 29.04 6.85
CA LYS A 99 -27.02 29.90 7.98
C LYS A 99 -27.01 31.40 7.65
N ARG A 100 -27.15 31.75 6.36
CA ARG A 100 -27.16 33.13 5.84
C ARG A 100 -28.55 33.62 5.43
N SER A 101 -29.56 32.75 5.46
CA SER A 101 -30.99 33.08 5.35
C SER A 101 -31.63 33.10 6.73
#